data_AF-A0A9P3ZQK6-F1
#
_entry.id   AF-A0A9P3ZQK6-F1
#
_cell.length_a   1.000
_cell.length_b   1.000
_cell.length_c   1.000
_cell.angle_alpha   90.00
_cell.angle_beta   90.00
_cell.angle_gamma   90.00
#
_symmetry.space_group_name_H-M   'P 1'
#
loop_
_entity.id
_entity.type
_entity.pdbx_description
1 polymer ?
#
loop_
_entity_poly.entity_id
_entity_poly.type
_entity_poly.pdbx_seq_one_letter_code
_entity_poly.pdbx_strand_id
1 'polypeptide(L)'
;NYRYYNPADGRWINRDPVAEEGGWNLYVMINNNAISWIDILGSEFKANQTEGSLAQGNMPVGWYGKTTRPIPKPEGENEISEECVEGKRKKTYKVSIKKSKKFNVTVDSYVANDQTGRAYTANGLVEIRAHEQRRVDVYQKAYDVYLKIFEKEITDKCSKSGLNKSQATIYKRKLKTWLEGKQSLAKGKFLNWSSKQQQKITNENQTYFNEEGGRWLEAGGLFDSIGSPHLVGEPEPIDMSCPQ
;
A
#
# COMPACT_ATOMS: atom_id res chain seq x y z
N ASN A 1 -26.70 27.54 -11.96
CA ASN A 1 -25.31 27.92 -11.64
C ASN A 1 -25.31 28.58 -10.27
N TYR A 2 -24.80 27.92 -9.23
CA TYR A 2 -25.17 28.29 -7.84
C TYR A 2 -24.06 28.72 -6.89
N ARG A 3 -22.81 28.95 -7.34
CA ARG A 3 -21.83 29.72 -6.54
C ARG A 3 -20.63 30.17 -7.39
N TYR A 4 -20.18 31.40 -7.16
CA TYR A 4 -18.93 31.96 -7.72
C TYR A 4 -17.88 32.05 -6.61
N TYR A 5 -16.66 31.62 -6.91
CA TYR A 5 -15.54 31.53 -5.99
C TYR A 5 -14.62 32.76 -6.15
N ASN A 6 -14.20 33.38 -5.06
CA ASN A 6 -13.13 34.39 -5.10
C ASN A 6 -11.80 33.73 -4.70
N PRO A 7 -10.90 33.44 -5.65
CA PRO A 7 -9.61 32.81 -5.35
C PRO A 7 -8.66 33.71 -4.56
N ALA A 8 -8.84 35.04 -4.56
CA ALA A 8 -7.97 35.95 -3.80
C ALA A 8 -8.18 35.83 -2.27
N ASP A 9 -9.41 35.51 -1.85
CA ASP A 9 -9.80 35.51 -0.43
C ASP A 9 -10.01 34.08 0.13
N GLY A 10 -9.93 33.05 -0.72
CA GLY A 10 -10.10 31.65 -0.32
C GLY A 10 -11.51 31.28 0.18
N ARG A 11 -12.54 32.02 -0.26
CA ARG A 11 -13.92 31.90 0.25
C ARG A 11 -14.94 31.98 -0.88
N TRP A 12 -16.14 31.44 -0.61
CA TRP A 12 -17.30 31.59 -1.49
C TRP A 12 -17.88 33.00 -1.38
N ILE A 13 -18.27 33.60 -2.51
CA ILE A 13 -18.85 34.96 -2.52
C ILE A 13 -20.30 34.94 -2.00
N ASN A 14 -21.02 33.83 -2.20
CA ASN A 14 -22.42 33.67 -1.79
C ASN A 14 -22.57 32.67 -0.63
N ARG A 15 -23.60 32.88 0.22
CA ARG A 15 -23.95 31.99 1.35
C ARG A 15 -24.31 30.58 0.89
N ASP A 16 -24.07 29.61 1.75
CA ASP A 16 -24.48 28.22 1.52
C ASP A 16 -26.02 28.07 1.44
N PRO A 17 -26.60 27.55 0.34
CA PRO A 17 -28.04 27.28 0.24
C PRO A 17 -28.55 26.26 1.26
N VAL A 18 -27.68 25.44 1.87
CA VAL A 18 -28.08 24.51 2.95
C VAL A 18 -28.04 25.16 4.35
N ALA A 19 -27.69 26.45 4.42
CA ALA A 19 -27.66 27.25 5.64
C ALA A 19 -26.92 26.55 6.81
N GLU A 20 -27.42 26.71 8.03
CA GLU A 20 -26.73 26.34 9.28
C GLU A 20 -26.64 24.82 9.50
N GLU A 21 -27.37 24.02 8.73
CA GLU A 21 -27.25 22.55 8.75
C GLU A 21 -25.88 22.06 8.24
N GLY A 22 -25.18 22.87 7.44
CA GLY A 22 -23.81 22.61 6.97
C GLY A 22 -22.70 23.07 7.91
N GLY A 23 -23.04 23.68 9.06
CA GLY A 23 -22.11 24.23 10.03
C GLY A 23 -22.23 25.74 10.21
N TRP A 24 -21.70 26.25 11.33
CA TRP A 24 -21.95 27.63 11.79
C TRP A 24 -21.26 28.70 10.93
N ASN A 25 -20.31 28.32 10.08
CA ASN A 25 -19.60 29.24 9.21
C ASN A 25 -20.00 29.02 7.75
N LEU A 26 -21.01 29.76 7.30
CA LEU A 26 -21.69 29.64 6.00
C LEU A 26 -20.83 29.99 4.77
N TYR A 27 -19.53 30.20 4.95
CA TYR A 27 -18.57 30.62 3.91
C TYR A 27 -17.27 29.78 3.91
N VAL A 28 -17.16 28.71 4.70
CA VAL A 28 -15.93 27.92 4.84
C VAL A 28 -15.74 26.92 3.70
N MET A 29 -14.53 26.83 3.13
CA MET A 29 -14.15 25.83 2.13
C MET A 29 -13.32 24.73 2.78
N ILE A 30 -13.88 23.52 2.95
CA ILE A 30 -13.19 22.29 3.40
C ILE A 30 -12.33 22.53 4.67
N ASN A 31 -12.86 23.30 5.63
CA ASN A 31 -12.17 23.68 6.87
C ASN A 31 -10.72 24.18 6.67
N ASN A 32 -10.43 24.79 5.50
CA ASN A 32 -9.12 25.22 5.05
C ASN A 32 -8.03 24.13 4.92
N ASN A 33 -8.38 22.85 4.76
CA ASN A 33 -7.37 21.80 4.52
C ASN A 33 -7.83 20.71 3.55
N ALA A 34 -7.95 21.07 2.26
CA ALA A 34 -8.42 20.18 1.20
C ALA A 34 -7.35 19.25 0.59
N ILE A 35 -6.09 19.33 1.06
CA ILE A 35 -4.96 18.59 0.46
C ILE A 35 -4.63 17.31 1.25
N SER A 36 -5.06 17.17 2.51
CA SER A 36 -4.40 16.17 3.39
C SER A 36 -5.24 15.10 4.09
N TRP A 37 -6.58 15.08 4.11
CA TRP A 37 -7.28 14.09 4.97
C TRP A 37 -8.67 13.62 4.50
N ILE A 38 -8.83 12.29 4.35
CA ILE A 38 -9.78 11.46 5.13
C ILE A 38 -9.03 10.19 5.58
N ASP A 39 -9.04 9.93 6.90
CA ASP A 39 -8.58 8.70 7.57
C ASP A 39 -9.80 7.98 8.14
N ILE A 40 -10.13 6.80 7.58
CA ILE A 40 -11.16 5.90 8.12
C ILE A 40 -10.68 4.45 7.96
N LEU A 41 -9.72 4.04 8.81
CA LEU A 41 -9.46 2.64 9.28
C LEU A 41 -8.05 2.08 9.00
N GLY A 42 -7.05 2.60 9.72
CA GLY A 42 -6.11 1.80 10.52
C GLY A 42 -5.49 0.55 9.88
N SER A 43 -4.37 0.77 9.19
CA SER A 43 -3.45 -0.19 8.60
C SER A 43 -3.95 -1.02 7.43
N GLU A 44 -3.45 -0.71 6.23
CA GLU A 44 -3.92 -1.31 4.98
C GLU A 44 -2.88 -1.21 3.85
N PHE A 45 -3.02 -2.13 2.89
CA PHE A 45 -2.47 -1.95 1.55
C PHE A 45 -3.40 -1.01 0.77
N LYS A 46 -2.85 0.09 0.26
CA LYS A 46 -3.60 1.02 -0.62
C LYS A 46 -3.00 1.00 -2.01
N ALA A 47 -3.82 0.73 -3.01
CA ALA A 47 -3.50 0.96 -4.41
C ALA A 47 -4.28 2.17 -4.90
N ASN A 48 -3.58 3.24 -5.26
CA ASN A 48 -4.16 4.41 -5.88
C ASN A 48 -3.90 4.33 -7.38
N GLN A 49 -4.94 4.43 -8.19
CA GLN A 49 -4.79 4.55 -9.64
C GLN A 49 -5.14 5.97 -10.07
N THR A 50 -4.21 6.61 -10.79
CA THR A 50 -4.42 7.91 -11.41
C THR A 50 -4.39 7.71 -12.93
N GLU A 51 -5.48 8.11 -13.58
CA GLU A 51 -5.57 8.09 -15.05
C GLU A 51 -5.23 9.46 -15.65
N GLY A 52 -4.40 9.49 -16.70
CA GLY A 52 -3.97 10.74 -17.36
C GLY A 52 -4.25 10.76 -18.86
N SER A 53 -4.82 11.86 -19.37
CA SER A 53 -5.04 12.05 -20.81
C SER A 53 -3.76 12.47 -21.53
N LEU A 54 -3.37 11.73 -22.57
CA LEU A 54 -2.25 12.08 -23.45
C LEU A 54 -2.52 13.35 -24.28
N ALA A 55 -3.79 13.58 -24.64
CA ALA A 55 -4.20 14.71 -25.49
C ALA A 55 -4.09 16.08 -24.79
N GLN A 56 -4.02 16.10 -23.45
CA GLN A 56 -3.93 17.33 -22.65
C GLN A 56 -2.50 17.68 -22.24
N GLY A 57 -1.49 16.92 -22.69
CA GLY A 57 -0.09 17.15 -22.32
C GLY A 57 0.24 16.90 -20.84
N ASN A 58 -0.69 16.28 -20.09
CA ASN A 58 -0.57 16.06 -18.65
C ASN A 58 0.32 14.85 -18.27
N MET A 59 0.85 14.11 -19.25
CA MET A 59 1.77 13.00 -19.02
C MET A 59 3.14 13.30 -19.66
N PRO A 60 4.25 13.23 -18.90
CA PRO A 60 5.58 13.37 -19.46
C PRO A 60 5.81 12.34 -20.58
N VAL A 61 6.49 12.75 -21.65
CA VAL A 61 6.91 11.85 -22.74
C VAL A 61 7.64 10.64 -22.15
N GLY A 62 7.19 9.41 -22.47
CA GLY A 62 7.74 8.16 -21.94
C GLY A 62 7.04 7.56 -20.72
N TRP A 63 5.99 8.20 -20.19
CA TRP A 63 5.21 7.67 -19.06
C TRP A 63 3.89 7.08 -19.55
N TYR A 64 3.96 5.88 -20.14
CA TYR A 64 2.80 5.16 -20.67
C TYR A 64 2.11 4.29 -19.62
N GLY A 65 2.84 3.99 -18.55
CA GLY A 65 2.39 3.31 -17.34
C GLY A 65 3.50 3.42 -16.29
N LYS A 66 3.15 3.77 -15.05
CA LYS A 66 4.14 3.81 -13.96
C LYS A 66 3.52 3.42 -12.62
N THR A 67 4.03 2.33 -12.06
CA THR A 67 3.75 1.95 -10.68
C THR A 67 4.91 2.31 -9.76
N THR A 68 4.63 2.95 -8.63
CA THR A 68 5.62 3.30 -7.62
C THR A 68 6.12 2.06 -6.88
N ARG A 69 7.39 2.11 -6.43
CA ARG A 69 7.94 1.07 -5.55
C ARG A 69 7.67 1.46 -4.10
N PRO A 70 6.78 0.75 -3.37
CA PRO A 70 6.45 1.11 -2.00
C PRO A 70 7.57 0.72 -1.03
N ILE A 71 7.67 1.48 0.05
CA ILE A 71 8.48 1.13 1.23
C ILE A 71 7.51 0.92 2.40
N PRO A 72 7.42 -0.29 2.98
CA PRO A 72 6.54 -0.53 4.12
C PRO A 72 6.90 0.36 5.31
N LYS A 73 5.91 1.11 5.80
CA LYS A 73 6.05 2.02 6.94
C LYS A 73 5.44 1.38 8.18
N PRO A 74 6.21 1.19 9.27
CA PRO A 74 5.64 0.71 10.52
C PRO A 74 4.62 1.69 11.10
N GLU A 75 3.56 1.18 11.71
CA GLU A 75 2.53 1.95 12.38
C GLU A 75 2.20 1.38 13.76
N GLY A 76 2.15 2.27 14.76
CA GLY A 76 1.90 1.93 16.15
C GLY A 76 3.08 1.25 16.84
N GLU A 77 2.81 0.69 18.02
CA GLU A 77 3.81 0.04 18.87
C GLU A 77 3.41 -1.40 19.21
N ASN A 78 4.42 -2.22 19.48
CA ASN A 78 4.24 -3.57 20.02
C ASN A 78 3.91 -3.47 21.51
N GLU A 79 2.86 -4.18 21.96
CA GLU A 79 2.49 -4.30 23.36
C GLU A 79 2.51 -5.77 23.77
N ILE A 80 3.29 -6.08 24.80
CA ILE A 80 3.38 -7.42 25.39
C ILE A 80 2.89 -7.36 26.83
N SER A 81 1.87 -8.14 27.13
CA SER A 81 1.33 -8.26 28.48
C SER A 81 2.11 -9.23 29.33
N GLU A 82 2.08 -8.95 30.62
CA GLU A 82 2.48 -9.87 31.67
C GLU A 82 1.42 -9.77 32.76
N GLU A 83 0.57 -10.79 32.84
CA GLU A 83 -0.60 -10.81 33.71
C GLU A 83 -0.38 -11.80 34.85
N CYS A 84 -0.62 -11.35 36.09
CA CYS A 84 -0.58 -12.20 37.26
C CYS A 84 -1.91 -12.96 37.37
N VAL A 85 -1.82 -14.27 37.40
CA VAL A 85 -2.94 -15.18 37.69
C VAL A 85 -2.77 -15.65 39.13
N GLU A 86 -3.59 -15.11 40.03
CA GLU A 86 -3.59 -15.50 41.44
C GLU A 86 -4.28 -16.86 41.61
N GLY A 87 -3.48 -17.91 41.76
CA GLY A 87 -3.95 -19.22 42.20
C GLY A 87 -3.97 -19.29 43.73
N LYS A 88 -4.88 -20.11 44.29
CA LYS A 88 -5.11 -20.31 45.74
C LYS A 88 -3.85 -20.67 46.57
N ARG A 89 -2.71 -21.01 45.95
CA ARG A 89 -1.45 -21.40 46.62
C ARG A 89 -0.18 -20.77 46.07
N LYS A 90 -0.15 -20.23 44.84
CA LYS A 90 1.06 -19.66 44.22
C LYS A 90 0.69 -18.65 43.12
N LYS A 91 1.39 -17.52 43.08
CA LYS A 91 1.27 -16.53 41.99
C LYS A 91 1.93 -17.07 40.73
N THR A 92 1.18 -17.14 39.63
CA THR A 92 1.68 -17.52 38.31
C THR A 92 1.45 -16.40 37.32
N TYR A 93 2.17 -16.40 36.21
CA TYR A 93 2.13 -15.34 35.22
C TYR A 93 1.84 -15.90 33.83
N LYS A 94 1.08 -15.11 33.06
CA LYS A 94 0.85 -15.31 31.63
C LYS A 94 1.47 -14.16 30.86
N VAL A 95 2.25 -14.49 29.84
CA VAL A 95 2.87 -13.51 28.92
C VAL A 95 2.34 -13.75 27.51
N SER A 96 1.88 -12.71 26.85
CA SER A 96 1.30 -12.77 25.51
C SER A 96 1.45 -11.46 24.75
N ILE A 97 1.36 -11.52 23.42
CA ILE A 97 1.30 -10.32 22.57
C ILE A 97 -0.11 -9.75 22.65
N LYS A 98 -0.26 -8.52 23.18
CA LYS A 98 -1.55 -7.81 23.19
C LYS A 98 -1.77 -7.05 21.89
N LYS A 99 -0.72 -6.39 21.41
CA LYS A 99 -0.74 -5.59 20.20
C LYS A 99 0.54 -5.79 19.44
N SER A 100 0.42 -5.91 18.12
CA SER A 100 1.57 -5.86 17.23
C SER A 100 1.51 -4.59 16.40
N LYS A 101 2.68 -3.97 16.21
CA LYS A 101 2.92 -2.93 15.22
C LYS A 101 2.59 -3.48 13.84
N LYS A 102 1.91 -2.66 13.06
CA LYS A 102 1.44 -3.00 11.72
C LYS A 102 2.30 -2.31 10.66
N PHE A 103 2.02 -2.58 9.39
CA PHE A 103 2.73 -1.94 8.29
C PHE A 103 1.76 -1.35 7.28
N ASN A 104 2.02 -0.11 6.87
CA ASN A 104 1.33 0.56 5.79
C ASN A 104 2.13 0.48 4.49
N VAL A 105 1.43 0.14 3.42
CA VAL A 105 1.99 0.05 2.06
C VAL A 105 1.08 0.81 1.13
N THR A 106 1.61 1.83 0.46
CA THR A 106 0.89 2.61 -0.54
C THR A 106 1.59 2.46 -1.88
N VAL A 107 0.83 2.03 -2.87
CA VAL A 107 1.26 1.85 -4.26
C VAL A 107 0.46 2.81 -5.12
N ASP A 108 1.15 3.67 -5.85
CA ASP A 108 0.51 4.58 -6.80
C ASP A 108 0.82 4.08 -8.20
N SER A 109 -0.23 3.90 -8.99
CA SER A 109 -0.15 3.48 -10.38
C SER A 109 -0.72 4.57 -11.28
N TYR A 110 0.09 5.02 -12.22
CA TYR A 110 -0.28 6.01 -13.22
C TYR A 110 -0.48 5.29 -14.54
N VAL A 111 -1.69 5.36 -15.09
CA VAL A 111 -2.05 4.68 -16.35
C VAL A 111 -2.52 5.70 -17.38
N ALA A 112 -2.17 5.46 -18.65
CA ALA A 112 -2.66 6.27 -19.75
C ALA A 112 -4.19 6.15 -19.91
N ASN A 113 -4.81 7.23 -20.33
CA ASN A 113 -6.22 7.30 -20.71
C ASN A 113 -6.35 7.94 -22.10
N ASP A 114 -6.23 7.11 -23.14
CA ASP A 114 -6.41 7.54 -24.53
C ASP A 114 -7.82 7.23 -25.02
N GLN A 115 -8.76 8.07 -24.61
CA GLN A 115 -10.16 7.99 -25.06
C GLN A 115 -10.32 8.25 -26.57
N THR A 116 -9.33 8.90 -27.18
CA THR A 116 -9.36 9.31 -28.58
C THR A 116 -8.79 8.26 -29.53
N GLY A 117 -8.16 7.19 -29.00
CA GLY A 117 -7.48 6.17 -29.78
C GLY A 117 -6.44 6.77 -30.73
N ARG A 118 -5.72 7.81 -30.29
CA ARG A 118 -4.70 8.51 -31.09
C ARG A 118 -3.30 7.95 -30.88
N ALA A 119 -3.07 7.33 -29.72
CA ALA A 119 -1.82 6.73 -29.32
C ALA A 119 -1.94 5.20 -29.30
N TYR A 120 -3.04 4.65 -28.77
CA TYR A 120 -3.21 3.20 -28.60
C TYR A 120 -4.46 2.69 -29.32
N THR A 121 -4.42 1.42 -29.73
CA THR A 121 -5.66 0.71 -30.00
C THR A 121 -6.39 0.43 -28.70
N ALA A 122 -7.68 0.05 -28.79
CA ALA A 122 -8.43 -0.41 -27.63
C ALA A 122 -7.74 -1.59 -26.93
N ASN A 123 -7.14 -2.51 -27.71
CA ASN A 123 -6.42 -3.67 -27.18
C ASN A 123 -5.10 -3.26 -26.50
N GLY A 124 -4.31 -2.38 -27.12
CA GLY A 124 -3.07 -1.89 -26.53
C GLY A 124 -3.30 -1.15 -25.20
N LEU A 125 -4.37 -0.37 -25.10
CA LEU A 125 -4.74 0.30 -23.85
C LEU A 125 -5.12 -0.70 -22.74
N VAL A 126 -5.81 -1.79 -23.09
CA VAL A 126 -6.15 -2.87 -22.15
C VAL A 126 -4.88 -3.57 -21.65
N GLU A 127 -3.94 -3.88 -22.53
CA GLU A 127 -2.67 -4.52 -22.17
C GLU A 127 -1.81 -3.67 -21.24
N ILE A 128 -1.73 -2.34 -21.47
CA ILE A 128 -1.01 -1.41 -20.60
C ILE A 128 -1.62 -1.36 -19.20
N ARG A 129 -2.95 -1.24 -19.11
CA ARG A 129 -3.66 -1.26 -17.82
C ARG A 129 -3.44 -2.59 -17.10
N ALA A 130 -3.51 -3.71 -17.82
CA ALA A 130 -3.26 -5.02 -17.27
C ALA A 130 -1.82 -5.16 -16.75
N HIS A 131 -0.83 -4.63 -17.46
CA HIS A 131 0.57 -4.63 -17.05
C HIS A 131 0.78 -3.83 -15.74
N GLU A 132 0.22 -2.63 -15.66
CA GLU A 132 0.34 -1.82 -14.45
C GLU A 132 -0.43 -2.46 -13.27
N GLN A 133 -1.57 -3.09 -13.51
CA GLN A 133 -2.27 -3.87 -12.49
C GLN A 133 -1.43 -5.05 -11.99
N ARG A 134 -0.73 -5.79 -12.87
CA ARG A 134 0.19 -6.86 -12.46
C ARG A 134 1.27 -6.35 -11.50
N ARG A 135 1.76 -5.11 -11.71
CA ARG A 135 2.76 -4.51 -10.82
C ARG A 135 2.18 -4.20 -9.45
N VAL A 136 0.93 -3.74 -9.38
CA VAL A 136 0.20 -3.55 -8.12
C VAL A 136 0.00 -4.89 -7.41
N ASP A 137 -0.41 -5.92 -8.14
CA ASP A 137 -0.69 -7.27 -7.60
C ASP A 137 0.56 -7.90 -6.96
N VAL A 138 1.75 -7.66 -7.52
CA VAL A 138 3.02 -8.06 -6.89
C VAL A 138 3.12 -7.51 -5.47
N TYR A 139 2.84 -6.23 -5.26
CA TYR A 139 2.96 -5.64 -3.93
C TYR A 139 1.86 -6.09 -2.98
N GLN A 140 0.63 -6.30 -3.48
CA GLN A 140 -0.47 -6.85 -2.69
C GLN A 140 -0.15 -8.28 -2.21
N LYS A 141 0.28 -9.18 -3.11
CA LYS A 141 0.67 -10.55 -2.74
C LYS A 141 1.79 -10.56 -1.70
N ALA A 142 2.82 -9.74 -1.89
CA ALA A 142 3.90 -9.62 -0.91
C ALA A 142 3.41 -9.09 0.45
N TYR A 143 2.46 -8.15 0.44
CA TYR A 143 1.86 -7.59 1.65
C TYR A 143 1.11 -8.66 2.43
N ASP A 144 0.21 -9.40 1.77
CA ASP A 144 -0.62 -10.42 2.40
C ASP A 144 0.22 -11.52 3.05
N VAL A 145 1.30 -11.97 2.38
CA VAL A 145 2.14 -13.05 2.89
C VAL A 145 3.12 -12.59 3.97
N TYR A 146 3.68 -11.38 3.87
CA TYR A 146 4.76 -10.96 4.76
C TYR A 146 4.33 -10.01 5.88
N LEU A 147 3.41 -9.09 5.62
CA LEU A 147 3.16 -7.95 6.51
C LEU A 147 1.83 -8.05 7.24
N LYS A 148 0.78 -8.51 6.54
CA LYS A 148 -0.58 -8.64 7.08
C LYS A 148 -0.67 -9.62 8.25
N ILE A 149 0.23 -10.61 8.31
CA ILE A 149 0.32 -11.59 9.40
C ILE A 149 0.45 -10.94 10.80
N PHE A 150 0.98 -9.71 10.88
CA PHE A 150 1.12 -9.01 12.15
C PHE A 150 -0.15 -8.26 12.58
N GLU A 151 -1.15 -8.12 11.72
CA GLU A 151 -2.34 -7.32 12.05
C GLU A 151 -3.29 -7.99 13.02
N LYS A 152 -3.43 -9.33 12.94
CA LYS A 152 -4.31 -10.13 13.80
C LYS A 152 -3.79 -11.55 14.06
N GLU A 153 -3.17 -12.19 13.08
CA GLU A 153 -2.76 -13.60 13.20
C GLU A 153 -1.71 -13.82 14.32
N ILE A 154 -0.86 -12.82 14.57
CA ILE A 154 0.24 -12.98 15.54
C ILE A 154 -0.15 -12.75 17.00
N THR A 155 -1.16 -11.93 17.28
CA THR A 155 -1.58 -11.62 18.66
C THR A 155 -2.12 -12.86 19.36
N ASP A 156 -2.70 -13.80 18.60
CA ASP A 156 -3.31 -15.01 19.13
C ASP A 156 -2.35 -16.21 19.18
N LYS A 157 -1.24 -16.18 18.43
CA LYS A 157 -0.32 -17.33 18.31
C LYS A 157 0.62 -17.52 19.49
N CYS A 158 1.23 -16.45 20.02
CA CYS A 158 2.31 -16.57 21.00
C CYS A 158 1.86 -16.15 22.40
N SER A 159 1.52 -17.15 23.23
CA SER A 159 1.28 -16.97 24.66
C SER A 159 1.91 -18.09 25.49
N LYS A 160 2.40 -17.76 26.69
CA LYS A 160 2.95 -18.73 27.64
C LYS A 160 2.41 -18.46 29.04
N SER A 161 1.82 -19.48 29.66
CA SER A 161 1.19 -19.42 30.98
C SER A 161 1.95 -20.28 32.00
N GLY A 162 1.63 -20.13 33.29
CA GLY A 162 2.22 -20.95 34.35
C GLY A 162 3.65 -20.56 34.73
N LEU A 163 4.10 -19.36 34.34
CA LEU A 163 5.45 -18.87 34.62
C LEU A 163 5.53 -18.32 36.05
N ASN A 164 6.70 -18.42 36.68
CA ASN A 164 7.01 -17.58 37.84
C ASN A 164 7.47 -16.17 37.38
N LYS A 165 7.62 -15.22 38.32
CA LYS A 165 7.94 -13.82 37.98
C LYS A 165 9.24 -13.65 37.17
N SER A 166 10.29 -14.40 37.54
CA SER A 166 11.59 -14.34 36.85
C SER A 166 11.47 -14.90 35.43
N GLN A 167 10.84 -16.07 35.29
CA GLN A 167 10.57 -16.68 33.99
C GLN A 167 9.70 -15.80 33.08
N ALA A 168 8.68 -15.15 33.65
CA ALA A 168 7.82 -14.22 32.92
C ALA A 168 8.62 -13.03 32.37
N THR A 169 9.47 -12.43 33.20
CA THR A 169 10.34 -11.31 32.80
C THR A 169 11.28 -11.71 31.65
N ILE A 170 11.91 -12.89 31.76
CA ILE A 170 12.81 -13.43 30.72
C ILE A 170 12.04 -13.70 29.43
N TYR A 171 10.89 -14.38 29.51
CA TYR A 171 10.10 -14.74 28.35
C TYR A 171 9.53 -13.50 27.65
N LYS A 172 9.07 -12.49 28.41
CA LYS A 172 8.63 -11.20 27.88
C LYS A 172 9.72 -10.52 27.04
N ARG A 173 10.96 -10.50 27.54
CA ARG A 173 12.10 -9.94 26.79
C ARG A 173 12.38 -10.73 25.52
N LYS A 174 12.42 -12.07 25.59
CA LYS A 174 12.60 -12.95 24.42
C LYS A 174 11.51 -12.71 23.37
N LEU A 175 10.24 -12.64 23.81
CA LEU A 175 9.09 -12.43 22.93
C LEU A 175 9.13 -11.06 22.25
N LYS A 176 9.59 -10.02 22.95
CA LYS A 176 9.80 -8.68 22.37
C LYS A 176 10.85 -8.71 21.26
N THR A 177 12.04 -9.22 21.56
CA THR A 177 13.14 -9.31 20.60
C THR A 177 12.76 -10.18 19.40
N TRP A 178 12.07 -11.28 19.64
CA TRP A 178 11.55 -12.15 18.58
C TRP A 178 10.57 -11.42 17.66
N LEU A 179 9.58 -10.70 18.23
CA LEU A 179 8.56 -10.00 17.45
C LEU A 179 9.17 -8.91 16.57
N GLU A 180 10.08 -8.11 17.13
CA GLU A 180 10.81 -7.07 16.39
C GLU A 180 11.69 -7.67 15.27
N GLY A 181 12.35 -8.80 15.55
CA GLY A 181 13.13 -9.54 14.57
C GLY A 181 12.29 -10.06 13.41
N LYS A 182 11.13 -10.68 13.70
CA LYS A 182 10.21 -11.19 12.66
C LYS A 182 9.63 -10.06 11.80
N GLN A 183 9.27 -8.93 12.40
CA GLN A 183 8.81 -7.74 11.67
C GLN A 183 9.89 -7.17 10.73
N SER A 184 11.15 -7.13 11.18
CA SER A 184 12.28 -6.69 10.35
C SER A 184 12.52 -7.65 9.18
N LEU A 185 12.53 -8.96 9.46
CA LEU A 185 12.65 -10.01 8.44
C LEU A 185 11.53 -9.92 7.39
N ALA A 186 10.29 -9.72 7.83
CA ALA A 186 9.14 -9.56 6.97
C ALA A 186 9.25 -8.38 6.00
N LYS A 187 9.64 -7.21 6.52
CA LYS A 187 9.91 -6.05 5.68
C LYS A 187 11.01 -6.33 4.65
N GLY A 188 12.08 -7.01 5.05
CA GLY A 188 13.17 -7.41 4.14
C GLY A 188 12.70 -8.37 3.04
N LYS A 189 11.92 -9.39 3.40
CA LYS A 189 11.34 -10.36 2.45
C LYS A 189 10.40 -9.69 1.46
N PHE A 190 9.51 -8.81 1.93
CA PHE A 190 8.65 -7.99 1.08
C PHE A 190 9.44 -7.22 0.02
N LEU A 191 10.46 -6.46 0.46
CA LEU A 191 11.26 -5.60 -0.43
C LEU A 191 12.07 -6.40 -1.44
N ASN A 192 12.63 -7.54 -1.03
CA ASN A 192 13.45 -8.39 -1.89
C ASN A 192 12.60 -9.12 -2.94
N TRP A 193 11.54 -9.80 -2.49
CA TRP A 193 10.69 -10.59 -3.36
C TRP A 193 9.99 -9.71 -4.40
N SER A 194 9.37 -8.60 -3.97
CA SER A 194 8.68 -7.68 -4.89
C SER A 194 9.64 -7.07 -5.92
N SER A 195 10.88 -6.75 -5.53
CA SER A 195 11.91 -6.24 -6.45
C SER A 195 12.26 -7.24 -7.55
N LYS A 196 12.38 -8.53 -7.22
CA LYS A 196 12.69 -9.58 -8.19
C LYS A 196 11.56 -9.77 -9.20
N GLN A 197 10.31 -9.71 -8.76
CA GLN A 197 9.16 -9.78 -9.67
C GLN A 197 9.10 -8.55 -10.59
N GLN A 198 9.34 -7.35 -10.05
CA GLN A 198 9.35 -6.12 -10.85
C GLN A 198 10.44 -6.11 -11.92
N GLN A 199 11.62 -6.70 -11.68
CA GLN A 199 12.65 -6.82 -12.71
C GLN A 199 12.18 -7.66 -13.91
N LYS A 200 11.50 -8.78 -13.65
CA LYS A 200 10.94 -9.63 -14.72
C LYS A 200 9.88 -8.88 -15.52
N ILE A 201 8.97 -8.19 -14.83
CA ILE A 201 7.90 -7.39 -15.45
C ILE A 201 8.50 -6.20 -16.24
N THR A 202 9.55 -5.55 -15.72
CA THR A 202 10.21 -4.43 -16.43
C THR A 202 10.86 -4.88 -17.74
N ASN A 203 11.44 -6.09 -17.77
CA ASN A 203 12.02 -6.64 -18.99
C ASN A 203 10.95 -6.92 -20.07
N GLU A 204 9.73 -7.29 -19.67
CA GLU A 204 8.57 -7.40 -20.57
C GLU A 204 8.33 -6.07 -21.32
N ASN A 205 8.41 -4.93 -20.61
CA ASN A 205 8.27 -3.60 -21.20
C ASN A 205 9.42 -3.23 -22.16
N GLN A 206 10.64 -3.76 -21.98
CA GLN A 206 11.75 -3.45 -22.90
C GLN A 206 11.58 -4.06 -24.29
N THR A 207 10.82 -5.16 -24.42
CA THR A 207 10.48 -5.74 -25.74
C THR A 207 9.58 -4.82 -26.58
N TYR A 208 8.95 -3.81 -25.98
CA TYR A 208 8.18 -2.78 -26.68
C TYR A 208 9.04 -1.68 -27.32
N PHE A 209 10.25 -1.42 -26.79
CA PHE A 209 11.12 -0.35 -27.28
C PHE A 209 12.11 -0.80 -28.37
N ASN A 210 12.25 -2.11 -28.56
CA ASN A 210 13.31 -2.72 -29.35
C ASN A 210 12.76 -3.54 -30.54
N GLU A 211 12.24 -2.86 -31.57
CA GLU A 211 12.37 -3.36 -32.95
C GLU A 211 12.91 -2.31 -33.93
N GLU A 212 12.80 -1.00 -33.65
CA GLU A 212 13.53 0.03 -34.43
C GLU A 212 13.75 1.31 -33.61
N GLY A 213 14.24 1.12 -32.38
CA GLY A 213 14.99 2.12 -31.63
C GLY A 213 14.32 3.48 -31.46
N GLY A 214 13.18 3.55 -30.77
CA GLY A 214 12.73 4.73 -30.02
C GLY A 214 12.66 6.07 -30.77
N ARG A 215 12.72 6.07 -32.11
CA ARG A 215 12.42 7.24 -32.93
C ARG A 215 11.00 7.09 -33.41
N TRP A 216 10.26 8.19 -33.26
CA TRP A 216 9.06 8.48 -34.02
C TRP A 216 9.38 8.29 -35.51
N LEU A 217 9.30 7.07 -36.01
CA LEU A 217 9.09 6.89 -37.43
C LEU A 217 7.67 7.37 -37.64
N GLU A 218 7.53 8.33 -38.55
CA GLU A 218 6.29 8.87 -39.09
C GLU A 218 5.48 7.79 -39.84
N ALA A 219 5.30 6.63 -39.21
CA ALA A 219 4.48 5.53 -39.66
C ALA A 219 3.29 5.50 -38.69
N GLY A 220 2.22 6.20 -39.06
CA GLY A 220 1.03 6.48 -38.24
C GLY A 220 0.20 5.26 -37.82
N GLY A 221 0.78 4.33 -37.08
CA GLY A 221 0.11 3.17 -36.47
C GLY A 221 -0.11 3.35 -34.97
N LEU A 222 -1.25 2.84 -34.48
CA LEU A 222 -1.57 2.76 -33.06
C LEU A 222 -0.79 1.62 -32.38
N PHE A 223 -0.48 1.75 -31.09
CA PHE A 223 0.23 0.71 -30.33
C PHE A 223 -0.69 -0.45 -29.90
N ASP A 224 -0.21 -1.69 -30.02
CA ASP A 224 -1.07 -2.89 -29.92
C ASP A 224 -0.72 -3.92 -28.81
N SER A 225 0.47 -3.96 -28.19
CA SER A 225 0.72 -4.95 -27.12
C SER A 225 1.95 -4.70 -26.24
N ILE A 226 1.89 -5.22 -25.01
CA ILE A 226 3.05 -5.57 -24.18
C ILE A 226 3.24 -7.09 -24.33
N GLY A 227 4.48 -7.60 -24.38
CA GLY A 227 4.78 -9.01 -24.62
C GLY A 227 4.05 -9.99 -23.69
N SER A 228 4.00 -11.28 -24.05
CA SER A 228 3.25 -12.30 -23.32
C SER A 228 3.54 -12.28 -21.81
N PRO A 229 2.51 -12.17 -20.96
CA PRO A 229 2.70 -11.89 -19.53
C PRO A 229 3.36 -13.06 -18.81
N HIS A 230 4.31 -12.74 -17.93
CA HIS A 230 4.79 -13.69 -16.95
C HIS A 230 3.80 -13.79 -15.78
N LEU A 231 3.45 -15.01 -15.37
CA LEU A 231 2.70 -15.22 -14.14
C LEU A 231 3.51 -14.68 -12.95
N VAL A 232 2.86 -13.89 -12.10
CA VAL A 232 3.43 -13.47 -10.81
C VAL A 232 3.49 -14.72 -9.93
N GLY A 233 4.71 -15.21 -9.69
CA GLY A 233 4.93 -16.35 -8.79
C GLY A 233 4.39 -16.08 -7.38
N GLU A 234 4.39 -17.10 -6.52
CA GLU A 234 3.93 -16.96 -5.14
C GLU A 234 5.09 -16.61 -4.18
N PRO A 235 4.88 -15.76 -3.15
CA PRO A 235 5.87 -15.54 -2.10
C PRO A 235 5.87 -16.70 -1.09
N GLU A 236 7.06 -17.13 -0.67
CA GLU A 236 7.20 -18.12 0.40
C GLU A 236 6.93 -17.48 1.77
N PRO A 237 6.06 -18.07 2.62
CA PRO A 237 5.79 -17.54 3.97
C PRO A 237 7.01 -17.52 4.88
N ILE A 238 6.95 -16.69 5.92
CA ILE A 238 7.97 -16.64 6.97
C ILE A 238 7.58 -17.63 8.08
N ASP A 239 8.57 -18.35 8.61
CA ASP A 239 8.38 -19.15 9.82
C ASP A 239 7.99 -18.23 11.00
N MET A 240 6.85 -18.49 11.62
CA MET A 240 6.32 -17.72 12.76
C MET A 240 6.32 -18.52 14.06
N SER A 241 7.20 -19.51 14.20
CA SER A 241 7.36 -20.30 15.42
C SER A 241 7.73 -19.40 16.62
N CYS A 242 6.94 -19.51 17.69
CA CYS A 242 7.10 -18.72 18.92
C CYS A 242 8.39 -19.13 19.67
N PRO A 243 8.99 -18.21 20.45
CA PRO A 243 10.17 -18.53 21.26
C PRO A 243 9.86 -19.56 22.35
N GLN A 244 10.85 -20.40 22.68
CA GLN A 244 10.78 -21.38 23.77
C GLN A 244 11.12 -20.78 25.14
#